data_AF-A0ABD2XNF7-F1
#
_entry.id   AF-A0ABD2XNF7-F1
#
_cell.length_a   1.000
_cell.length_b   1.000
_cell.length_c   1.000
_cell.angle_alpha   90.00
_cell.angle_beta   90.00
_cell.angle_gamma   90.00
#
_symmetry.space_group_name_H-M   'P 1'
#
loop_
_entity.id
_entity.type
_entity.pdbx_description
1 polymer ?
#
loop_
_entity_poly.entity_id
_entity_poly.type
_entity_poly.pdbx_seq_one_letter_code
_entity_poly.pdbx_strand_id
1 'polypeptide(L)'
;MDSVHNRINYTCDLCEKKFSSKTNLKIHIDSVHNGTKHKCDQCGKRFSQKSSMKTHIDSVHNGKQHKCDQCGKKFSHKTVLKTHMNSVHNDIK
;
A
#
# COMPACT_ATOMS: atom_id res chain seq x y z
N MET A 1 -7.59 -28.05 21.60
CA MET A 1 -6.30 -27.41 21.27
C MET A 1 -6.63 -26.04 20.71
N ASP A 2 -7.03 -25.13 21.59
CA ASP A 2 -7.56 -23.83 21.21
C ASP A 2 -6.41 -22.94 20.75
N SER A 3 -6.32 -22.76 19.43
CA SER A 3 -5.36 -21.88 18.81
C SER A 3 -5.81 -20.43 19.07
N VAL A 4 -5.46 -19.94 20.26
CA VAL A 4 -5.58 -18.54 20.64
C VAL A 4 -4.74 -17.75 19.66
N HIS A 5 -5.39 -17.15 18.67
CA HIS A 5 -4.81 -16.09 17.87
C HIS A 5 -4.55 -14.92 18.80
N ASN A 6 -3.39 -14.94 19.48
CA ASN A 6 -2.89 -13.83 20.26
C ASN A 6 -2.61 -12.70 19.27
N ARG A 7 -3.63 -11.89 19.00
CA ARG A 7 -3.56 -10.74 18.11
C ARG A 7 -2.75 -9.67 18.85
N ILE A 8 -1.43 -9.83 18.84
CA ILE A 8 -0.50 -8.83 19.38
C ILE A 8 -0.74 -7.56 18.56
N ASN A 9 -1.47 -6.63 19.17
CA ASN A 9 -1.72 -5.31 18.60
C ASN A 9 -0.64 -4.37 19.11
N TYR A 10 -0.11 -3.56 18.21
CA TYR A 10 0.85 -2.53 18.52
C TYR A 10 0.10 -1.21 18.68
N THR A 11 0.12 -0.65 19.88
CA THR A 11 -0.60 0.59 20.21
C THR A 11 0.32 1.79 20.01
N CYS A 12 -0.21 2.89 19.48
CA CYS A 12 0.48 4.17 19.44
C CYS A 12 0.32 4.88 20.78
N ASP A 13 1.42 5.15 21.48
CA ASP A 13 1.35 5.81 22.80
C ASP A 13 0.93 7.29 22.72
N LEU A 14 0.97 7.89 21.53
CA LEU A 14 0.61 9.30 21.30
C LEU A 14 -0.88 9.51 20.99
N CYS A 15 -1.59 8.48 20.51
CA CYS A 15 -3.01 8.61 20.15
C CYS A 15 -3.85 7.32 20.32
N GLU A 16 -3.30 6.32 21.01
CA GLU A 16 -3.91 5.03 21.38
C GLU A 16 -4.41 4.16 20.21
N LYS A 17 -4.09 4.53 18.96
CA LYS A 17 -4.46 3.73 17.78
C LYS A 17 -3.73 2.39 17.77
N LYS A 18 -4.48 1.32 17.45
CA LYS A 18 -3.99 -0.06 17.39
C LYS A 18 -3.65 -0.47 15.95
N PHE A 19 -2.52 -1.13 15.79
CA PHE A 19 -2.02 -1.63 14.52
C PHE A 19 -1.72 -3.12 14.60
N SER A 20 -1.91 -3.82 13.48
CA SER A 20 -1.64 -5.26 13.36
C SER A 20 -0.16 -5.61 13.26
N SER A 21 0.72 -4.62 13.07
CA SER A 21 2.17 -4.83 12.97
C SER A 21 2.96 -3.63 13.48
N LYS A 22 4.17 -3.91 14.01
CA LYS A 22 5.11 -2.87 14.46
C LYS A 22 5.51 -1.91 13.34
N THR A 23 5.64 -2.42 12.11
CA THR A 23 5.97 -1.62 10.92
C THR A 23 4.87 -0.60 10.63
N ASN A 24 3.60 -1.01 10.72
CA ASN A 24 2.47 -0.11 10.50
C ASN A 24 2.39 0.97 11.59
N LEU A 25 2.64 0.59 12.85
CA LEU A 25 2.74 1.56 13.95
C LEU A 25 3.85 2.58 13.70
N LYS A 26 5.05 2.13 13.30
CA LYS A 26 6.17 3.03 13.01
C LYS A 26 5.85 4.02 11.89
N ILE A 27 5.29 3.53 10.77
CA ILE A 27 4.87 4.38 9.64
C ILE A 27 3.82 5.40 10.11
N HIS A 28 2.90 4.99 10.97
CA HIS A 28 1.91 5.89 11.54
C HIS A 28 2.57 6.99 12.39
N ILE A 29 3.45 6.62 13.32
CA ILE A 29 4.17 7.59 14.16
C ILE A 29 4.95 8.57 13.28
N ASP A 30 5.74 8.04 12.34
CA ASP A 30 6.57 8.84 11.46
C ASP A 30 5.73 9.82 10.63
N SER A 31 4.61 9.38 10.06
CA SER A 31 3.82 10.20 9.14
C SER A 31 2.82 11.15 9.81
N VAL A 32 2.27 10.78 10.97
CA VAL A 32 1.22 11.52 11.67
C VAL A 32 1.78 12.38 12.78
N HIS A 33 2.74 11.87 13.54
CA HIS A 33 3.29 12.57 14.72
C HIS A 33 4.60 13.28 14.40
N ASN A 34 5.51 12.64 13.66
CA ASN A 34 6.81 13.25 13.33
C ASN A 34 6.77 14.07 12.03
N GLY A 35 5.70 13.97 11.23
CA GLY A 35 5.57 14.65 9.94
C GLY A 35 6.55 14.16 8.86
N THR A 36 7.24 13.04 9.09
CA THR A 36 8.13 12.37 8.15
C THR A 36 7.30 11.82 6.99
N LYS A 37 7.35 12.52 5.86
CA LYS A 37 6.67 12.14 4.63
C LYS A 37 7.64 12.22 3.46
N HIS A 38 7.51 11.29 2.53
CA HIS A 38 8.30 11.26 1.30
C HIS A 38 7.66 12.19 0.26
N LYS A 39 8.44 13.18 -0.20
CA LYS A 39 7.99 14.18 -1.19
C LYS A 39 8.29 13.67 -2.61
N CYS A 40 7.32 13.78 -3.50
CA CYS A 40 7.56 13.69 -4.93
C CYS A 40 8.19 15.01 -5.41
N ASP A 41 9.40 14.97 -5.93
CA ASP A 41 10.09 16.19 -6.36
C ASP A 41 9.54 16.79 -7.66
N GLN A 42 8.76 16.03 -8.43
CA GLN A 42 8.16 16.51 -9.68
C GLN A 42 6.89 17.35 -9.45
N CYS A 43 6.07 17.02 -8.44
CA CYS A 43 4.80 17.71 -8.17
C CYS A 43 4.62 18.19 -6.71
N GLY A 44 5.61 17.93 -5.84
CA GLY A 44 5.56 18.33 -4.43
C GLY A 44 4.67 17.47 -3.54
N LYS A 45 3.91 16.49 -4.08
CA LYS A 45 2.97 15.67 -3.31
C LYS A 45 3.70 14.81 -2.28
N ARG A 46 3.17 14.72 -1.05
CA ARG A 46 3.80 14.02 0.08
C ARG A 46 3.07 12.71 0.42
N PHE A 47 3.83 11.67 0.72
CA PHE A 47 3.33 10.31 1.00
C PHE A 47 3.87 9.80 2.33
N SER A 48 3.07 9.01 3.06
CA SER A 48 3.49 8.38 4.31
C SER A 48 4.48 7.23 4.11
N GLN A 49 4.54 6.65 2.91
CA GLN A 49 5.43 5.53 2.58
C GLN A 49 6.19 5.78 1.28
N LYS A 50 7.46 5.35 1.24
CA LYS A 50 8.31 5.43 0.05
C LYS A 50 7.76 4.62 -1.12
N SER A 51 7.16 3.45 -0.84
CA SER A 51 6.51 2.59 -1.85
C SER A 51 5.36 3.33 -2.54
N SER A 52 4.49 4.01 -1.78
CA SER A 52 3.39 4.80 -2.31
C SER A 52 3.87 5.97 -3.18
N MET A 53 4.90 6.69 -2.75
CA MET A 53 5.53 7.74 -3.56
C MET A 53 6.09 7.16 -4.87
N LYS A 54 6.79 6.03 -4.81
CA LYS A 54 7.35 5.38 -6.01
C LYS A 54 6.25 4.96 -6.99
N THR A 55 5.16 4.34 -6.51
CA THR A 55 4.04 4.00 -7.40
C THR A 55 3.36 5.22 -7.98
N HIS A 56 3.27 6.32 -7.22
CA HIS A 56 2.77 7.58 -7.75
C HIS A 56 3.65 8.11 -8.89
N ILE A 57 4.97 8.13 -8.71
CA ILE A 57 5.91 8.56 -9.77
C ILE A 57 5.78 7.65 -10.99
N ASP A 58 5.81 6.35 -10.78
CA ASP A 58 5.68 5.37 -11.86
C ASP A 58 4.37 5.57 -12.64
N SER A 59 3.23 5.72 -11.96
CA SER A 59 1.92 5.78 -12.63
C SER A 59 1.56 7.15 -13.20
N VAL A 60 1.88 8.25 -12.51
CA VAL A 60 1.44 9.60 -12.88
C VAL A 60 2.48 10.32 -13.73
N HIS A 61 3.76 10.11 -13.46
CA HIS A 61 4.83 10.84 -14.14
C HIS A 61 5.50 10.01 -15.24
N ASN A 62 5.74 8.72 -14.98
CA ASN A 62 6.36 7.83 -15.97
C ASN A 62 5.34 7.07 -16.84
N GLY A 63 4.04 7.20 -16.55
CA GLY A 63 2.97 6.48 -17.27
C GLY A 63 3.05 4.96 -17.17
N LYS A 64 3.84 4.42 -16.24
CA LYS A 64 4.02 2.99 -16.02
C LYS A 64 2.77 2.41 -15.39
N GLN A 65 2.15 1.50 -16.10
CA GLN A 65 0.96 0.79 -15.68
C GLN A 65 1.14 -0.71 -15.89
N HIS A 66 0.36 -1.49 -15.15
CA HIS A 66 0.30 -2.94 -15.27
C HIS A 66 -0.90 -3.30 -16.14
N LYS A 67 -0.64 -3.78 -17.36
CA LYS A 67 -1.68 -4.18 -18.31
C LYS A 67 -2.13 -5.62 -17.99
N CYS A 68 -3.43 -5.85 -18.07
CA CYS A 68 -4.01 -7.19 -18.16
C CYS A 68 -3.81 -7.69 -19.60
N ASP A 69 -3.15 -8.83 -19.76
CA ASP A 69 -2.86 -9.37 -21.08
C ASP A 69 -4.11 -9.97 -21.76
N GLN A 70 -5.14 -10.32 -20.99
CA GLN A 70 -6.40 -10.87 -21.53
C GLN A 70 -7.36 -9.79 -22.05
N CYS A 71 -7.61 -8.72 -21.29
CA CYS A 71 -8.58 -7.68 -21.69
C CYS A 71 -7.96 -6.30 -21.97
N GLY A 72 -6.64 -6.14 -21.80
CA GLY A 72 -5.94 -4.89 -22.06
C GLY A 72 -6.13 -3.78 -21.02
N LYS A 73 -6.95 -4.00 -19.97
CA LYS A 73 -7.14 -3.00 -18.89
C LYS A 73 -5.83 -2.71 -18.17
N LYS A 74 -5.61 -1.44 -17.82
CA LYS A 74 -4.38 -0.96 -17.17
C LYS A 74 -4.64 -0.61 -15.71
N PHE A 75 -3.70 -1.00 -14.84
CA PHE A 75 -3.79 -0.81 -13.39
C PHE A 75 -2.55 -0.10 -12.86
N SER A 76 -2.72 0.74 -11.83
CA SER A 76 -1.61 1.46 -11.19
C SER A 76 -0.76 0.57 -10.26
N HIS A 77 -1.30 -0.55 -9.79
CA HIS A 77 -0.61 -1.49 -8.90
C HIS A 77 -0.68 -2.93 -9.41
N LYS A 78 0.44 -3.66 -9.26
CA LYS A 78 0.51 -5.10 -9.60
C LYS A 78 -0.46 -5.96 -8.79
N THR A 79 -0.69 -5.62 -7.51
CA THR A 79 -1.64 -6.32 -6.65
C THR A 79 -3.06 -6.18 -7.17
N VAL A 80 -3.44 -4.98 -7.62
CA VAL A 80 -4.77 -4.72 -8.20
C VAL A 80 -4.94 -5.47 -9.52
N LEU A 81 -3.91 -5.49 -10.38
CA LEU A 81 -3.93 -6.35 -11.57
C LEU A 81 -4.12 -7.82 -11.19
N LYS A 82 -3.39 -8.33 -10.19
CA LYS A 82 -3.53 -9.73 -9.74
C LYS A 82 -4.95 -10.03 -9.25
N THR A 83 -5.53 -9.15 -8.43
CA THR A 83 -6.92 -9.31 -7.97
C THR A 83 -7.90 -9.26 -9.14
N HIS A 84 -7.68 -8.38 -10.12
CA HIS A 84 -8.48 -8.32 -11.34
C HIS A 84 -8.37 -9.63 -12.14
N MET A 85 -7.16 -10.15 -12.36
CA MET A 85 -6.96 -11.43 -13.03
C MET A 85 -7.72 -12.53 -12.30
N ASN A 86 -7.60 -12.59 -10.98
CA ASN A 86 -8.28 -13.59 -10.17
C ASN A 86 -9.82 -13.45 -10.10
N SER A 87 -10.39 -12.29 -10.36
CA SER A 87 -11.84 -12.07 -10.21
C SER A 87 -12.58 -12.03 -11.54
N VAL A 88 -11.90 -11.60 -12.60
CA VAL A 88 -12.50 -11.40 -13.94
C VAL A 88 -12.03 -12.46 -14.93
N HIS A 89 -10.82 -12.99 -14.74
CA HIS A 89 -10.13 -13.84 -15.70
C HIS A 89 -9.68 -15.19 -15.09
N ASN A 90 -10.17 -15.51 -13.89
CA ASN A 90 -10.07 -16.87 -13.37
C ASN A 90 -11.05 -17.73 -14.17
N ASP A 91 -10.63 -18.12 -15.38
CA ASP A 91 -11.07 -19.39 -15.93
C ASP A 91 -10.60 -20.46 -14.95
N ILE A 92 -11.56 -21.05 -14.25
CA ILE A 92 -11.38 -22.27 -13.47
C ILE A 92 -10.71 -23.28 -14.42
N LYS A 93 -9.48 -23.67 -14.11
CA LYS A 93 -8.84 -24.80 -14.77
C LYS A 93 -9.57 -26.09 -14.40
#